data_AF-A6IKW2-F1
#
_entry.id   AF-A6IKW2-F1
#
_cell.length_a   1.000
_cell.length_b   1.000
_cell.length_c   1.000
_cell.angle_alpha   90.00
_cell.angle_beta   90.00
_cell.angle_gamma   90.00
#
_symmetry.space_group_name_H-M   'P 1'
#
loop_
_entity.id
_entity.type
_entity.pdbx_description
1 polymer ?
#
loop_
_entity_poly.entity_id
_entity_poly.type
_entity_poly.pdbx_seq_one_letter_code
_entity_poly.pdbx_strand_id
1 'polypeptide(L)'
;MPNHQFESQTDSSGQPKETDIRPPPRKRPNRRIMWNLAKKIKATRLEPKMKPRQTPTWTQLKTLTAQAKEVLKAAHAPETATLLFVAMLAVMSAPTALGESYWAYLPKPPILHPVR
;
A
#
# COMPACT_ATOMS: atom_id res chain seq x y z
N MET A 1 -49.32 -71.64 -11.81
CA MET A 1 -50.50 -70.78 -11.52
C MET A 1 -50.88 -71.03 -10.06
N PRO A 2 -51.38 -70.07 -9.24
CA PRO A 2 -51.64 -68.64 -9.49
C PRO A 2 -50.34 -67.78 -9.37
N ASN A 3 -50.32 -66.62 -8.68
CA ASN A 3 -50.68 -65.26 -9.15
C ASN A 3 -50.50 -64.18 -8.03
N HIS A 4 -50.36 -62.89 -8.38
CA HIS A 4 -50.34 -61.66 -7.53
C HIS A 4 -49.17 -61.51 -6.51
N GLN A 5 -48.73 -60.31 -6.09
CA GLN A 5 -49.32 -58.95 -6.14
C GLN A 5 -48.22 -57.87 -6.28
N PHE A 6 -48.51 -56.75 -6.96
CA PHE A 6 -47.76 -55.50 -6.79
C PHE A 6 -48.37 -54.75 -5.59
N GLU A 7 -47.56 -54.31 -4.62
CA GLU A 7 -47.97 -53.27 -3.67
C GLU A 7 -47.06 -52.04 -3.81
N SER A 8 -47.65 -50.99 -4.39
CA SER A 8 -47.10 -49.65 -4.38
C SER A 8 -47.49 -48.97 -3.06
N GLN A 9 -46.57 -48.86 -2.10
CA GLN A 9 -46.79 -48.01 -0.93
C GLN A 9 -46.47 -46.54 -1.27
N THR A 10 -47.43 -45.90 -1.94
CA THR A 10 -47.57 -44.45 -1.97
C THR A 10 -48.49 -44.03 -0.83
N ASP A 11 -47.94 -43.76 0.35
CA ASP A 11 -48.74 -43.16 1.42
C ASP A 11 -49.00 -41.68 1.15
N SER A 12 -50.29 -41.35 1.18
CA SER A 12 -50.85 -40.06 0.79
C SER A 12 -50.60 -38.99 1.86
N SER A 13 -49.42 -38.35 1.81
CA SER A 13 -49.25 -36.97 2.27
C SER A 13 -48.15 -36.29 1.46
N GLY A 14 -48.50 -35.24 0.73
CA GLY A 14 -47.67 -34.57 -0.28
C GLY A 14 -46.52 -33.73 0.27
N GLN A 15 -45.66 -34.33 1.10
CA GLN A 15 -44.43 -33.72 1.60
C GLN A 15 -43.23 -34.48 1.01
N PRO A 16 -42.32 -33.82 0.24
CA PRO A 16 -41.07 -34.45 -0.11
C PRO A 16 -40.32 -34.78 1.18
N LYS A 17 -39.80 -36.01 1.30
CA LYS A 17 -38.92 -36.36 2.42
C LYS A 17 -37.75 -35.38 2.39
N GLU A 18 -37.72 -34.47 3.36
CA GLU A 18 -36.65 -33.51 3.56
C GLU A 18 -35.39 -34.31 3.85
N THR A 19 -34.61 -34.57 2.80
CA THR A 19 -33.26 -35.09 2.94
C THR A 19 -32.53 -34.09 3.81
N ASP A 20 -32.12 -34.50 5.01
CA ASP A 20 -31.30 -33.69 5.93
C ASP A 20 -29.96 -33.42 5.24
N ILE A 21 -29.91 -32.40 4.38
CA ILE A 21 -28.70 -31.88 3.75
C ILE A 21 -27.95 -31.11 4.84
N ARG A 22 -27.46 -31.85 5.83
CA ARG A 22 -26.45 -31.35 6.75
C ARG A 22 -25.31 -30.84 5.89
N PRO A 23 -24.95 -29.54 5.96
CA PRO A 23 -23.78 -29.06 5.27
C PRO A 23 -22.58 -29.89 5.75
N PRO A 24 -21.72 -30.40 4.85
CA PRO A 24 -20.63 -31.28 5.22
C PRO A 24 -19.77 -30.60 6.30
N PRO A 25 -19.34 -31.33 7.35
CA PRO A 25 -18.69 -30.71 8.49
C PRO A 25 -17.46 -29.95 8.04
N ARG A 26 -17.48 -28.62 8.23
CA ARG A 26 -16.37 -27.72 7.85
C ARG A 26 -15.10 -28.21 8.55
N LYS A 27 -14.22 -28.90 7.80
CA LYS A 27 -12.94 -29.40 8.30
C LYS A 27 -12.14 -28.21 8.82
N ARG A 28 -12.11 -28.03 10.15
CA ARG A 28 -11.36 -26.95 10.78
C ARG A 28 -9.90 -27.10 10.35
N PRO A 29 -9.28 -26.08 9.73
CA PRO A 29 -7.92 -26.20 9.24
C PRO A 29 -6.99 -26.55 10.40
N ASN A 30 -6.17 -27.59 10.21
CA ASN A 30 -5.28 -28.08 11.24
C ASN A 30 -4.44 -26.93 11.82
N ARG A 31 -4.31 -26.85 13.15
CA ARG A 31 -3.61 -25.77 13.87
C ARG A 31 -2.22 -25.47 13.29
N ARG A 32 -1.51 -26.50 12.80
CA ARG A 32 -0.21 -26.36 12.12
C ARG A 32 -0.30 -25.62 10.78
N ILE A 33 -1.36 -25.83 9.99
CA ILE A 33 -1.60 -25.14 8.72
C ILE A 33 -1.87 -23.65 8.98
N MET A 34 -2.75 -23.33 9.94
CA MET A 34 -3.00 -21.93 10.33
C MET A 34 -1.74 -21.24 10.86
N TRP A 35 -0.92 -21.93 11.66
CA TRP A 35 0.36 -21.41 12.14
C TRP A 35 1.33 -21.11 11.01
N ASN A 36 1.47 -22.03 10.04
CA ASN A 36 2.34 -21.86 8.88
C ASN A 36 1.84 -20.73 7.97
N LEU A 37 0.52 -20.61 7.78
CA LEU A 37 -0.08 -19.52 7.00
C LEU A 37 0.15 -18.17 7.67
N ALA A 38 -0.09 -18.06 8.99
CA ALA A 38 0.17 -16.83 9.75
C ALA A 38 1.66 -16.45 9.76
N LYS A 39 2.57 -17.43 9.86
CA LYS A 39 4.02 -17.21 9.76
C LYS A 39 4.41 -16.72 8.36
N LYS A 40 3.84 -17.31 7.31
CA LYS A 40 4.08 -16.88 5.92
C LYS A 40 3.53 -15.47 5.67
N ILE A 41 2.31 -15.17 6.12
CA ILE A 41 1.70 -13.83 6.03
C ILE A 41 2.58 -12.78 6.73
N LYS A 42 3.10 -13.07 7.93
CA LYS A 42 4.04 -12.16 8.63
C LYS A 42 5.37 -11.97 7.88
N ALA A 43 5.87 -12.99 7.19
CA ALA A 43 7.10 -12.89 6.40
C ALA A 43 6.89 -12.18 5.05
N THR A 44 5.71 -12.32 4.43
CA THR A 44 5.32 -11.58 3.22
C THR A 44 4.73 -10.21 3.51
N ARG A 45 4.46 -9.87 4.77
CA ARG A 45 4.18 -8.51 5.20
C ARG A 45 5.47 -7.72 5.09
N LEU A 46 5.72 -7.21 3.89
CA LEU A 46 6.44 -5.97 3.69
C LEU A 46 5.66 -4.90 4.46
N GLU A 47 5.87 -4.85 5.78
CA GLU A 47 5.53 -3.66 6.55
C GLU A 47 6.22 -2.51 5.83
N PRO A 48 5.49 -1.56 5.23
CA PRO A 48 6.15 -0.33 4.85
C PRO A 48 6.62 0.24 6.19
N LYS A 49 7.95 0.20 6.44
CA LYS A 49 8.59 0.87 7.58
C LYS A 49 8.52 2.38 7.33
N MET A 50 7.30 2.88 7.28
CA MET A 50 6.97 4.29 7.42
C MET A 50 7.41 4.63 8.82
N LYS A 51 8.65 5.11 8.94
CA LYS A 51 9.14 5.77 10.15
C LYS A 51 8.03 6.75 10.56
N PRO A 52 7.63 6.81 11.85
CA PRO A 52 6.60 7.73 12.28
C PRO A 52 6.95 9.12 11.75
N ARG A 53 6.03 9.73 11.02
CA ARG A 53 6.27 10.95 10.23
C ARG A 53 6.62 12.06 11.21
N GLN A 54 7.90 12.26 11.48
CA GLN A 54 8.37 13.21 12.48
C GLN A 54 7.88 14.60 12.08
N THR A 55 7.04 15.19 12.91
CA THR A 55 6.63 16.57 12.77
C THR A 55 7.86 17.45 12.92
N PRO A 56 8.10 18.43 12.03
CA PRO A 56 9.28 19.27 12.10
C PRO A 56 9.29 20.05 13.40
N THR A 57 10.43 20.02 14.10
CA THR A 57 10.62 20.79 15.35
C THR A 57 10.59 22.29 15.03
N TRP A 58 10.11 23.12 15.95
CA TRP A 58 10.07 24.58 15.78
C TRP A 58 11.42 25.18 15.33
N THR A 59 12.54 24.65 15.85
CA THR A 59 13.90 25.02 15.41
C THR A 59 14.14 24.74 13.92
N GLN A 60 13.67 23.60 13.39
CA GLN A 60 13.80 23.25 11.97
C GLN A 60 12.95 24.17 11.08
N LEU A 61 11.78 24.60 11.55
CA LEU A 61 10.95 25.58 10.85
C LEU A 61 11.63 26.97 10.81
N LYS A 62 12.29 27.39 11.90
CA LYS A 62 13.08 28.64 11.90
C LYS A 62 14.26 28.58 10.92
N THR A 63 15.02 27.48 10.90
CA THR A 63 16.15 27.33 9.97
C THR A 63 15.67 27.29 8.52
N LEU A 64 14.56 26.60 8.24
CA LEU A 64 13.94 26.57 6.92
C LEU A 64 13.46 27.98 6.49
N THR A 65 12.88 28.75 7.43
CA THR A 65 12.48 30.14 7.18
C THR A 65 13.67 31.03 6.82
N ALA A 66 14.79 30.89 7.53
CA ALA A 66 16.02 31.64 7.23
C ALA A 66 16.58 31.27 5.85
N GLN A 67 16.67 29.97 5.53
CA GLN A 67 17.10 29.49 4.22
C GLN A 67 16.21 30.00 3.08
N ALA A 68 14.87 29.95 3.27
CA ALA A 68 13.90 30.45 2.30
C ALA A 68 14.05 31.97 2.05
N LYS A 69 14.38 32.76 3.09
CA LYS A 69 14.67 34.19 2.94
C LYS A 69 15.95 34.45 2.15
N GLU A 70 17.02 33.70 2.39
CA GLU A 70 18.27 33.84 1.61
C GLU A 70 18.06 33.48 0.13
N VAL A 71 17.29 32.43 -0.17
CA VAL A 71 16.88 32.10 -1.55
C VAL A 71 16.11 33.26 -2.18
N LEU A 72 15.20 33.89 -1.44
CA LEU A 72 14.36 34.97 -1.96
C LEU A 72 15.15 36.28 -2.19
N LYS A 73 16.12 36.59 -1.33
CA LYS A 73 17.10 37.66 -1.55
C LYS A 73 17.95 37.41 -2.79
N ALA A 74 18.46 36.19 -2.97
CA ALA A 74 19.26 35.81 -4.14
C ALA A 74 18.45 35.88 -5.45
N ALA A 75 17.14 35.63 -5.38
CA ALA A 75 16.21 35.80 -6.49
C ALA A 75 15.74 37.25 -6.70
N HIS A 76 16.22 38.22 -5.91
CA HIS A 76 15.76 39.62 -5.87
C HIS A 76 14.22 39.77 -5.77
N ALA A 77 13.55 38.82 -5.12
CA ALA A 77 12.10 38.73 -5.04
C ALA A 77 11.56 39.34 -3.71
N PRO A 78 10.35 39.92 -3.70
CA PRO A 78 9.80 40.56 -2.51
C PRO A 78 9.41 39.55 -1.42
N GLU A 79 9.71 39.85 -0.15
CA GLU A 79 9.37 39.03 1.04
C GLU A 79 7.86 38.98 1.34
N THR A 80 7.08 38.36 0.45
CA THR A 80 5.65 38.06 0.64
C THR A 80 5.46 36.65 1.20
N ALA A 81 4.38 36.42 1.95
CA ALA A 81 4.10 35.11 2.56
C ALA A 81 4.00 33.97 1.52
N THR A 82 3.41 34.25 0.35
CA THR A 82 3.28 33.27 -0.74
C THR A 82 4.64 32.88 -1.31
N LEU A 83 5.50 33.87 -1.59
CA LEU A 83 6.85 33.60 -2.11
C LEU A 83 7.75 32.94 -1.06
N LEU A 84 7.61 33.31 0.22
CA LEU A 84 8.29 32.63 1.33
C LEU A 84 7.89 31.15 1.40
N PHE A 85 6.60 30.83 1.27
CA PHE A 85 6.12 29.45 1.25
C PHE A 85 6.64 28.66 0.04
N VAL A 86 6.66 29.27 -1.16
CA VAL A 86 7.26 28.66 -2.36
C VAL A 86 8.76 28.44 -2.18
N ALA A 87 9.49 29.37 -1.57
CA ALA A 87 10.92 29.22 -1.27
C ALA A 87 11.17 28.12 -0.22
N MET A 88 10.33 28.00 0.82
CA MET A 88 10.38 26.88 1.77
C MET A 88 10.14 25.53 1.08
N LEU A 89 9.14 25.46 0.19
CA LEU A 89 8.89 24.26 -0.62
C LEU A 89 10.09 23.94 -1.51
N ALA A 90 10.71 24.92 -2.16
CA ALA A 90 11.90 24.73 -2.99
C ALA A 90 13.08 24.19 -2.16
N VAL A 91 13.32 24.70 -0.95
CA VAL A 91 14.38 24.18 -0.05
C VAL A 91 14.06 22.76 0.45
N MET A 92 12.79 22.42 0.68
CA MET A 92 12.37 21.06 1.10
C MET A 92 12.32 20.05 -0.04
N SER A 93 12.04 20.49 -1.27
CA SER A 93 11.88 19.65 -2.46
C SER A 93 13.13 19.61 -3.34
N ALA A 94 14.12 20.48 -3.07
CA ALA A 94 15.46 20.35 -3.61
C ALA A 94 15.91 18.90 -3.37
N PRO A 95 16.17 18.13 -4.44
CA PRO A 95 16.57 16.75 -4.25
C PRO A 95 17.85 16.76 -3.43
N THR A 96 17.81 16.15 -2.24
CA THR A 96 18.99 15.47 -1.74
C THR A 96 19.45 14.61 -2.91
N ALA A 97 20.68 14.84 -3.38
CA ALA A 97 21.23 14.16 -4.53
C ALA A 97 21.53 12.69 -4.18
N LEU A 98 20.47 11.89 -4.00
CA LEU A 98 20.46 10.53 -4.52
C LEU A 98 20.92 10.66 -5.97
N GLY A 99 22.09 10.12 -6.28
CA GLY A 99 22.76 10.26 -7.58
C GLY A 99 22.05 9.59 -8.76
N GLU A 100 20.75 9.32 -8.62
CA GLU A 100 19.79 8.88 -9.64
C GLU A 100 19.69 9.94 -10.73
N SER A 101 20.69 9.94 -11.61
CA SER A 101 20.78 10.83 -12.76
C SER A 101 19.75 10.41 -13.82
N TYR A 102 18.54 10.97 -13.73
CA TYR A 102 17.45 10.74 -14.70
C TYR A 102 17.78 11.12 -16.16
N TRP A 103 18.97 11.70 -16.41
CA TRP A 103 19.57 11.87 -17.74
C TRP A 103 19.51 10.60 -18.61
N ALA A 104 19.54 9.40 -18.01
CA ALA A 104 19.40 8.13 -18.72
C ALA A 104 18.07 7.94 -19.49
N TYR A 105 17.02 8.70 -19.15
CA TYR A 105 15.70 8.60 -19.78
C TYR A 105 15.45 9.68 -20.85
N LEU A 106 16.39 10.61 -21.05
CA LEU A 106 16.28 11.63 -22.11
C LEU A 106 16.89 11.09 -23.42
N PRO A 107 16.18 11.16 -24.56
CA PRO A 107 16.77 10.80 -25.85
C PRO A 107 17.89 11.80 -26.20
N LYS A 108 19.14 11.31 -26.22
CA LYS A 108 20.40 12.08 -26.30
C LYS A 108 20.67 12.96 -25.06
N PRO A 109 21.14 12.40 -23.94
CA PRO A 109 21.69 13.21 -22.86
C PRO A 109 22.97 13.93 -23.33
N PRO A 110 23.25 15.15 -22.84
CA PRO A 110 24.49 15.85 -23.15
C PRO A 110 25.68 15.07 -22.58
N ILE A 111 26.66 14.75 -23.45
CA ILE A 111 27.88 14.04 -23.05
C ILE A 111 28.82 15.03 -22.35
N LEU A 112 28.57 15.27 -21.06
CA LEU A 112 29.44 16.07 -20.21
C LEU A 112 30.70 15.27 -19.89
N HIS A 113 31.70 15.37 -20.78
CA HIS A 113 33.05 14.94 -20.46
C HIS A 113 33.59 15.81 -19.32
N PRO A 114 34.08 15.24 -18.21
CA PRO A 114 34.80 16.01 -17.21
C PRO A 114 36.10 16.51 -17.85
N VAL A 115 36.21 17.82 -18.02
CA VAL A 115 37.49 18.47 -18.34
C VAL A 115 38.42 18.23 -17.16
N ARG A 116 39.58 17.61 -17.44
CA ARG A 116 40.65 17.36 -16.47
C ARG A 116 41.55 18.59 -16.34
#